data_AF-Q9C9S4-F1
#
_entry.id   AF-Q9C9S4-F1
#
_cell.length_a   1.000
_cell.length_b   1.000
_cell.length_c   1.000
_cell.angle_alpha   90.00
_cell.angle_beta   90.00
_cell.angle_gamma   90.00
#
_symmetry.space_group_name_H-M   'P 1'
#
loop_
_entity.id
_entity.type
_entity.pdbx_description
1 polymer ?
#
loop_
_entity_poly.entity_id
_entity_poly.type
_entity_poly.pdbx_seq_one_letter_code
_entity_poly.pdbx_strand_id
1 'polypeptide(L)'
;MTNQNVIVSDRKPILGLKTITVSVSNSPLFSNSFPTYFNFPRRKLLKLLEAADKNNLVVAPKITSMIDSMRDSSPTRLRSSSYDSVSDNDDKTSWIVRFPSALNMFDEIVNAAKGKQIVMFLDYDGTLSPIVEDPDKAFITHEMREVVKDVASNFPTAIVTGRSIEKVRSFVQVNEIYYAGSHGMDIEGPTNENSNGQSNERVLFQPAREFLPMIEKVVNILEEKTKWIPGAMVENNKFCLSVHFRRVDEKRWPALAEVVKSVLIDYPKLKLTQGRKVLEIRPTIKWDKGQALNFLLKSLGYENSDDVVPVYIGDDRTDEDAFKVLRERGQGFGILVSKVPKDTNASYSLQDPSQVNKFLERLVEWKRKTVGEE
;
A
#
# COMPACT_ATOMS: atom_id res chain seq x y z
N MET A 1 -18.38 15.52 63.39
CA MET A 1 -19.60 14.98 62.76
C MET A 1 -19.27 14.72 61.30
N THR A 2 -19.57 13.51 60.87
CA THR A 2 -18.87 12.70 59.86
C THR A 2 -19.58 12.65 58.50
N ASN A 3 -18.73 12.53 57.46
CA ASN A 3 -18.84 11.69 56.26
C ASN A 3 -19.62 12.12 55.00
N GLN A 4 -18.79 12.22 53.95
CA GLN A 4 -18.91 11.92 52.52
C GLN A 4 -20.01 10.92 52.09
N ASN A 5 -20.54 11.10 50.86
CA ASN A 5 -20.48 10.08 49.81
C ASN A 5 -20.87 10.58 48.40
N VAL A 6 -20.23 9.92 47.44
CA VAL A 6 -20.15 10.10 45.98
C VAL A 6 -21.43 9.62 45.25
N ILE A 7 -21.76 10.25 44.12
CA ILE A 7 -22.67 9.69 43.10
C ILE A 7 -22.02 9.82 41.71
N VAL A 8 -21.85 8.65 41.07
CA VAL A 8 -21.46 8.43 39.67
C VAL A 8 -22.69 8.59 38.77
N SER A 9 -22.55 9.18 37.59
CA SER A 9 -23.59 9.24 36.56
C SER A 9 -23.07 8.79 35.20
N ASP A 10 -23.76 7.80 34.66
CA ASP A 10 -23.60 7.15 33.35
C ASP A 10 -23.57 8.10 32.15
N ARG A 11 -22.76 7.74 31.14
CA ARG A 11 -22.91 8.23 29.75
C ARG A 11 -23.23 7.07 28.79
N LYS A 12 -24.32 7.27 28.06
CA LYS A 12 -24.98 6.41 27.05
C LYS A 12 -24.09 6.11 25.83
N PRO A 13 -24.28 4.97 25.12
CA PRO A 13 -23.76 4.81 23.76
C PRO A 13 -24.72 5.42 22.73
N ILE A 14 -24.16 6.16 21.76
CA ILE A 14 -24.89 6.77 20.64
C ILE A 14 -25.06 5.73 19.53
N LEU A 15 -26.33 5.38 19.25
CA LEU A 15 -26.80 4.66 18.06
C LEU A 15 -26.66 5.53 16.81
N GLY A 16 -26.28 4.93 15.67
CA GLY A 16 -26.63 5.48 14.35
C GLY A 16 -25.71 5.23 13.16
N LEU A 17 -25.21 4.01 12.93
CA LEU A 17 -24.61 3.67 11.63
C LEU A 17 -25.71 3.31 10.63
N LYS A 18 -26.01 4.24 9.72
CA LYS A 18 -26.86 4.03 8.54
C LYS A 18 -26.10 3.16 7.52
N THR A 19 -26.68 2.01 7.21
CA THR A 19 -26.28 1.09 6.14
C THR A 19 -26.16 1.80 4.79
N ILE A 20 -24.99 1.74 4.16
CA ILE A 20 -24.81 2.09 2.74
C ILE A 20 -24.47 0.81 1.98
N THR A 21 -25.48 0.11 1.50
CA THR A 21 -25.32 -0.96 0.50
C THR A 21 -25.38 -0.30 -0.88
N VAL A 22 -24.22 -0.09 -1.52
CA VAL A 22 -24.20 0.31 -2.94
C VAL A 22 -24.34 -0.96 -3.78
N SER A 23 -25.57 -1.24 -4.24
CA SER A 23 -25.81 -2.27 -5.24
C SER A 23 -25.33 -1.78 -6.60
N VAL A 24 -24.22 -2.32 -7.11
CA VAL A 24 -23.83 -2.16 -8.51
C VAL A 24 -24.59 -3.24 -9.29
N SER A 25 -25.52 -2.80 -10.14
CA SER A 25 -26.31 -3.68 -11.01
C SER A 25 -25.41 -4.36 -12.05
N ASN A 26 -25.20 -5.66 -11.90
CA ASN A 26 -24.53 -6.51 -12.88
C ASN A 26 -25.47 -6.82 -14.07
N SER A 27 -25.08 -6.39 -15.26
CA SER A 27 -25.60 -6.95 -16.52
C SER A 27 -24.60 -8.01 -17.02
N PRO A 28 -24.99 -9.28 -17.21
CA PRO A 28 -24.09 -10.27 -17.77
C PRO A 28 -24.15 -10.17 -19.30
N LEU A 29 -23.18 -9.47 -19.89
CA LEU A 29 -22.89 -9.54 -21.32
C LEU A 29 -21.47 -10.07 -21.51
N PHE A 30 -21.28 -11.38 -21.35
CA PHE A 30 -20.12 -12.07 -21.89
C PHE A 30 -20.55 -13.34 -22.64
N SER A 31 -20.59 -13.20 -23.97
CA SER A 31 -20.56 -14.33 -24.90
C SER A 31 -19.18 -14.99 -24.84
N ASN A 32 -19.17 -16.30 -24.59
CA ASN A 32 -17.96 -17.14 -24.65
C ASN A 32 -17.44 -17.21 -26.10
N SER A 33 -16.44 -16.40 -26.43
CA SER A 33 -15.55 -16.63 -27.56
C SER A 33 -14.12 -16.77 -27.03
N PHE A 34 -13.62 -18.02 -27.03
CA PHE A 34 -12.28 -18.37 -26.61
C PHE A 34 -11.23 -17.70 -27.51
N PRO A 35 -10.23 -16.96 -26.98
CA PRO A 35 -9.06 -16.61 -27.75
C PRO A 35 -8.22 -17.88 -27.93
N THR A 36 -7.96 -18.25 -29.18
CA THR A 36 -6.94 -19.24 -29.55
C THR A 36 -5.59 -18.80 -28.99
N TYR A 37 -5.01 -19.62 -28.11
CA TYR A 37 -3.71 -19.37 -27.48
C TYR A 37 -2.62 -19.15 -28.53
N PHE A 38 -2.19 -17.90 -28.73
CA PHE A 38 -0.91 -17.64 -29.38
C PHE A 38 0.20 -18.00 -28.40
N ASN A 39 0.71 -19.22 -28.54
CA ASN A 39 1.93 -19.66 -27.87
C ASN A 39 3.04 -18.64 -28.14
N PHE A 40 3.53 -17.94 -27.10
CA PHE A 40 4.85 -17.33 -27.18
C PHE A 40 5.83 -18.51 -27.31
N PRO A 41 6.38 -18.80 -28.51
CA PRO A 41 6.98 -20.10 -28.75
C PRO A 41 8.16 -20.26 -27.81
N ARG A 42 8.29 -21.41 -27.12
CA ARG A 42 9.45 -21.70 -26.24
C ARG A 42 10.77 -21.41 -26.97
N ARG A 43 10.82 -21.67 -28.28
CA ARG A 43 11.95 -21.30 -29.15
C ARG A 43 12.24 -19.80 -29.20
N LYS A 44 11.22 -18.93 -29.22
CA LYS A 44 11.38 -17.47 -29.18
C LYS A 44 11.91 -17.03 -27.81
N LEU A 45 11.37 -17.58 -26.71
CA LEU A 45 11.89 -17.31 -25.36
C LEU A 45 13.35 -17.76 -25.20
N LEU A 46 13.67 -18.98 -25.61
CA LEU A 46 15.03 -19.51 -25.57
C LEU A 46 15.98 -18.65 -26.42
N LYS A 47 15.58 -18.24 -27.63
CA LYS A 47 16.36 -17.30 -28.44
C LYS A 47 16.59 -15.95 -27.76
N LEU A 48 15.59 -15.41 -27.05
CA LEU A 48 15.74 -14.16 -26.29
C LEU A 48 16.70 -14.35 -25.10
N LEU A 49 16.60 -15.46 -24.38
CA LEU A 49 17.51 -15.77 -23.26
C LEU A 49 18.94 -16.02 -23.76
N GLU A 50 19.12 -16.76 -24.86
CA GLU A 50 20.42 -17.00 -25.50
C GLU A 50 21.04 -15.69 -26.01
N ALA A 51 20.24 -14.82 -26.64
CA ALA A 51 20.71 -13.52 -27.12
C ALA A 51 21.06 -12.58 -25.96
N ALA A 52 20.31 -12.63 -24.85
CA ALA A 52 20.61 -11.90 -23.62
C ALA A 52 21.94 -12.38 -23.00
N ASP A 53 22.15 -13.69 -22.88
CA ASP A 53 23.38 -14.27 -22.34
C ASP A 53 24.60 -13.93 -23.23
N LYS A 54 24.41 -13.76 -24.54
CA LYS A 54 25.45 -13.33 -25.51
C LYS A 54 25.60 -11.81 -25.67
N ASN A 55 24.90 -10.98 -24.89
CA ASN A 55 24.83 -9.51 -25.03
C ASN A 55 24.42 -9.01 -26.44
N ASN A 56 23.72 -9.82 -27.24
CA ASN A 56 23.34 -9.52 -28.62
C ASN A 56 21.82 -9.29 -28.79
N LEU A 57 21.14 -8.89 -27.72
CA LEU A 57 19.68 -8.74 -27.74
C LEU A 57 19.26 -7.45 -28.45
N VAL A 58 18.70 -7.57 -29.65
CA VAL A 58 17.98 -6.47 -30.32
C VAL A 58 16.59 -6.38 -29.70
N VAL A 59 16.40 -5.40 -28.83
CA VAL A 59 15.17 -5.19 -28.05
C VAL A 59 14.27 -4.20 -28.79
N ALA A 60 12.98 -4.52 -28.93
CA ALA A 60 12.03 -3.61 -29.56
C ALA A 60 11.96 -2.28 -28.77
N PRO A 61 11.78 -1.10 -29.41
CA PRO A 61 11.85 0.20 -28.73
C PRO A 61 10.93 0.33 -27.50
N LYS A 62 9.71 -0.25 -27.56
CA LYS A 62 8.75 -0.28 -26.44
C LYS A 62 9.23 -1.07 -25.23
N ILE A 63 10.11 -2.06 -25.42
CA ILE A 63 10.71 -2.84 -24.34
C ILE A 63 11.91 -2.06 -23.81
N THR A 64 12.73 -1.43 -24.66
CA THR A 64 13.86 -0.59 -24.21
C THR A 64 13.41 0.50 -23.25
N SER A 65 12.38 1.28 -23.62
CA SER A 65 11.80 2.28 -22.73
C SER A 65 11.26 1.69 -21.42
N MET A 66 10.70 0.48 -21.46
CA MET A 66 10.26 -0.22 -20.25
C MET A 66 11.44 -0.65 -19.38
N ILE A 67 12.55 -1.08 -19.97
CA ILE A 67 13.75 -1.49 -19.24
C ILE A 67 14.43 -0.29 -18.59
N ASP A 68 14.47 0.85 -19.27
CA ASP A 68 14.97 2.08 -18.68
C ASP A 68 14.08 2.52 -17.50
N SER A 69 12.76 2.45 -17.65
CA SER A 69 11.82 2.68 -16.55
C SER A 69 11.97 1.67 -15.39
N MET A 70 12.28 0.40 -15.69
CA MET A 70 12.58 -0.63 -14.68
C MET A 70 13.89 -0.31 -13.94
N ARG A 71 14.89 0.23 -14.63
CA ARG A 71 16.17 0.69 -14.03
C ARG A 71 15.94 1.89 -13.13
N ASP A 72 15.18 2.87 -13.59
CA ASP A 72 14.88 4.10 -12.82
C ASP A 72 14.06 3.80 -11.56
N SER A 73 13.16 2.81 -11.65
CA SER A 73 12.40 2.33 -10.49
C SER A 73 13.23 1.45 -9.54
N SER A 74 14.45 1.06 -9.91
CA SER A 74 15.32 0.19 -9.11
C SER A 74 16.31 1.02 -8.28
N PRO A 75 16.15 1.14 -6.95
CA PRO A 75 16.97 2.03 -6.12
C PRO A 75 18.46 1.62 -5.96
N THR A 76 18.94 0.62 -6.71
CA THR A 76 20.28 0.02 -6.52
C THR A 76 21.41 0.78 -7.19
N ARG A 77 21.14 1.89 -7.87
CA ARG A 77 22.19 2.84 -8.25
C ARG A 77 22.22 3.97 -7.23
N LEU A 78 23.08 3.83 -6.22
CA LEU A 78 23.88 4.98 -5.82
C LEU A 78 24.48 5.50 -7.12
N ARG A 79 23.96 6.61 -7.65
CA ARG A 79 24.67 7.30 -8.73
C ARG A 79 26.05 7.58 -8.16
N SER A 80 27.05 6.87 -8.64
CA SER A 80 28.44 7.30 -8.59
C SER A 80 28.57 8.49 -9.53
N SER A 81 27.87 9.59 -9.26
CA SER A 81 28.16 10.88 -9.85
C SER A 81 29.16 11.54 -8.93
N SER A 82 30.44 11.35 -9.26
CA SER A 82 31.56 12.13 -8.79
C SER A 82 31.51 13.57 -9.36
N TYR A 83 30.35 14.22 -9.25
CA TYR A 83 30.11 15.61 -9.64
C TYR A 83 29.18 16.25 -8.58
N ASP A 84 29.78 17.13 -7.78
CA ASP A 84 29.19 18.20 -6.96
C ASP A 84 28.41 17.86 -5.66
N SER A 85 29.17 17.58 -4.59
CA SER A 85 28.70 17.50 -3.20
C SER A 85 28.16 18.82 -2.60
N VAL A 86 28.14 19.91 -3.37
CA VAL A 86 27.62 21.21 -2.91
C VAL A 86 26.13 21.35 -3.25
N SER A 87 25.66 20.83 -4.40
CA SER A 87 24.25 20.96 -4.80
C SER A 87 23.31 20.01 -4.05
N ASP A 88 23.77 18.79 -3.75
CA ASP A 88 22.96 17.79 -3.03
C ASP A 88 22.58 18.24 -1.62
N ASN A 89 23.41 19.05 -0.96
CA ASN A 89 23.12 19.57 0.37
C ASN A 89 22.06 20.68 0.34
N ASP A 90 22.08 21.56 -0.66
CA ASP A 90 21.07 22.61 -0.81
C ASP A 90 19.72 22.02 -1.18
N ASP A 91 19.70 21.04 -2.10
CA ASP A 91 18.47 20.32 -2.48
C ASP A 91 17.89 19.56 -1.28
N LYS A 92 18.73 18.87 -0.51
CA LYS A 92 18.29 18.17 0.70
C LYS A 92 17.80 19.13 1.79
N THR A 93 18.49 20.25 1.99
CA THR A 93 18.09 21.27 2.98
C THR A 93 16.75 21.89 2.57
N SER A 94 16.60 22.27 1.31
CA SER A 94 15.34 22.82 0.79
C SER A 94 14.19 21.82 0.89
N TRP A 95 14.47 20.53 0.67
CA TRP A 95 13.48 19.47 0.80
C TRP A 95 13.05 19.27 2.27
N ILE A 96 13.99 19.25 3.20
CA ILE A 96 13.69 19.16 4.65
C ILE A 96 12.86 20.36 5.11
N VAL A 97 13.13 21.56 4.58
CA VAL A 97 12.34 22.77 4.88
C VAL A 97 10.92 22.64 4.33
N ARG A 98 10.73 22.04 3.15
CA ARG A 98 9.40 21.81 2.55
C ARG A 98 8.61 20.70 3.24
N PHE A 99 9.30 19.66 3.73
CA PHE A 99 8.69 18.47 4.33
C PHE A 99 9.35 18.15 5.67
N PRO A 100 9.07 18.97 6.71
CA PRO A 100 9.73 18.84 7.99
C PRO A 100 9.43 17.49 8.66
N SER A 101 10.33 17.07 9.55
CA SER A 101 10.17 15.80 10.26
C SER A 101 8.89 15.81 11.11
N ALA A 102 8.03 14.81 10.94
CA ALA A 102 6.81 14.67 11.74
C ALA A 102 7.11 14.51 13.24
N LEU A 103 8.29 13.99 13.61
CA LEU A 103 8.73 13.93 15.01
C LEU A 103 9.06 15.32 15.57
N ASN A 104 9.65 16.20 14.75
CA ASN A 104 9.96 17.58 15.15
C ASN A 104 8.68 18.44 15.19
N MET A 105 7.76 18.21 14.24
CA MET A 105 6.48 18.91 14.14
C MET A 105 5.36 18.26 14.94
N PHE A 106 5.69 17.30 15.83
CA PHE A 106 4.69 16.49 16.50
C PHE A 106 3.69 17.32 17.31
N ASP A 107 4.16 18.36 18.01
CA ASP A 107 3.29 19.20 18.83
C ASP A 107 2.29 20.00 17.97
N GLU A 108 2.71 20.45 16.78
CA GLU A 108 1.81 21.06 15.79
C GLU A 108 0.77 20.05 15.30
N ILE A 109 1.21 18.85 14.95
CA ILE A 109 0.36 17.75 14.49
C ILE A 109 -0.74 17.43 15.51
N VAL A 110 -0.37 17.18 16.78
CA VAL A 110 -1.36 16.82 17.80
C VAL A 110 -2.23 18.00 18.20
N ASN A 111 -1.72 19.23 18.13
CA ASN A 111 -2.54 20.43 18.34
C ASN A 111 -3.61 20.57 17.26
N ALA A 112 -3.30 20.31 15.99
CA ALA A 112 -4.27 20.30 14.90
C ALA A 112 -5.34 19.20 15.04
N ALA A 113 -5.02 18.12 15.77
CA ALA A 113 -5.92 17.01 16.05
C ALA A 113 -6.74 17.14 17.34
N LYS A 114 -6.48 18.16 18.18
CA LYS A 114 -7.23 18.36 19.44
C LYS A 114 -8.73 18.53 19.16
N GLY A 115 -9.55 17.79 19.93
CA GLY A 115 -11.00 17.80 19.80
C GLY A 115 -11.56 17.04 18.60
N LYS A 116 -10.70 16.40 17.79
CA LYS A 116 -11.10 15.66 16.58
C LYS A 116 -10.73 14.18 16.70
N GLN A 117 -11.42 13.33 15.95
CA GLN A 117 -11.08 11.92 15.83
C GLN A 117 -9.90 11.75 14.88
N ILE A 118 -8.80 11.16 15.34
CA ILE A 118 -7.72 10.71 14.45
C ILE A 118 -8.12 9.38 13.82
N VAL A 119 -7.89 9.23 12.51
CA VAL A 119 -7.98 7.95 11.80
C VAL A 119 -6.64 7.66 11.15
N MET A 120 -6.02 6.54 11.51
CA MET A 120 -4.68 6.18 11.07
C MET A 120 -4.71 5.27 9.84
N PHE A 121 -3.91 5.61 8.84
CA PHE A 121 -3.68 4.80 7.65
C PHE A 121 -2.18 4.55 7.53
N LEU A 122 -1.81 3.28 7.44
CA LEU A 122 -0.41 2.85 7.47
C LEU A 122 -0.15 2.00 6.22
N ASP A 123 0.80 2.39 5.40
CA ASP A 123 1.40 1.46 4.46
C ASP A 123 2.25 0.40 5.18
N TYR A 124 2.58 -0.69 4.49
CA TYR A 124 3.31 -1.81 5.09
C TYR A 124 4.80 -1.84 4.72
N ASP A 125 5.12 -2.13 3.47
CA ASP A 125 6.50 -2.34 3.00
C ASP A 125 7.22 -1.00 2.86
N GLY A 126 8.32 -0.81 3.60
CA GLY A 126 9.05 0.46 3.64
C GLY A 126 8.56 1.43 4.71
N THR A 127 7.39 1.15 5.29
CA THR A 127 6.75 1.98 6.32
C THR A 127 6.75 1.30 7.69
N LEU A 128 6.02 0.19 7.84
CA LEU A 128 6.00 -0.61 9.08
C LEU A 128 7.09 -1.67 9.10
N SER A 129 7.39 -2.25 7.93
CA SER A 129 8.46 -3.23 7.75
C SER A 129 9.55 -2.63 6.85
N PRO A 130 10.86 -2.89 7.09
CA PRO A 130 11.90 -2.46 6.16
C PRO A 130 11.76 -3.12 4.78
N ILE A 131 12.21 -2.43 3.74
CA ILE A 131 12.30 -3.02 2.40
C ILE A 131 13.36 -4.13 2.40
N VAL A 132 12.93 -5.37 2.14
CA VAL A 132 13.79 -6.56 2.09
C VAL A 132 13.93 -7.10 0.67
N GLU A 133 14.92 -7.95 0.44
CA GLU A 133 15.09 -8.61 -0.87
C GLU A 133 14.09 -9.74 -1.12
N ASP A 134 13.66 -10.40 -0.06
CA ASP A 134 12.71 -11.50 -0.09
C ASP A 134 11.36 -11.01 0.44
N PRO A 135 10.33 -10.85 -0.41
CA PRO A 135 9.01 -10.38 0.03
C PRO A 135 8.39 -11.24 1.14
N ASP A 136 8.79 -12.50 1.28
CA ASP A 136 8.31 -13.41 2.33
C ASP A 136 9.01 -13.20 3.68
N LYS A 137 10.02 -12.33 3.73
CA LYS A 137 10.79 -11.99 4.94
C LYS A 137 10.58 -10.55 5.41
N ALA A 138 9.57 -9.86 4.87
CA ALA A 138 9.22 -8.50 5.25
C ALA A 138 8.42 -8.48 6.57
N PHE A 139 9.02 -8.95 7.66
CA PHE A 139 8.38 -8.97 8.97
C PHE A 139 8.46 -7.59 9.64
N ILE A 140 7.48 -7.28 10.49
CA ILE A 140 7.60 -6.19 11.47
C ILE A 140 8.26 -6.72 12.74
N THR A 141 8.89 -5.84 13.51
CA THR A 141 9.43 -6.20 14.82
C THR A 141 8.30 -6.39 15.83
N HIS A 142 8.58 -7.03 16.96
CA HIS A 142 7.60 -7.18 18.04
C HIS A 142 7.17 -5.82 18.58
N GLU A 143 8.12 -4.89 18.73
CA GLU A 143 7.86 -3.53 19.19
C GLU A 143 6.91 -2.78 18.24
N MET A 144 7.16 -2.85 16.92
CA MET A 144 6.27 -2.23 15.94
C MET A 144 4.85 -2.82 16.00
N ARG A 145 4.73 -4.14 16.20
CA ARG A 145 3.42 -4.80 16.34
C ARG A 145 2.65 -4.30 17.55
N GLU A 146 3.29 -4.26 18.72
CA GLU A 146 2.65 -3.77 19.94
C GLU A 146 2.23 -2.30 19.80
N VAL A 147 3.06 -1.47 19.16
CA VAL A 147 2.73 -0.08 18.90
C VAL A 147 1.55 0.06 17.93
N VAL A 148 1.48 -0.73 16.86
CA VAL A 148 0.30 -0.74 15.96
C VAL A 148 -0.96 -1.16 16.70
N LYS A 149 -0.87 -2.15 17.60
CA LYS A 149 -2.00 -2.58 18.44
C LYS A 149 -2.44 -1.49 19.41
N ASP A 150 -1.49 -0.81 20.04
CA ASP A 150 -1.76 0.34 20.91
C ASP A 150 -2.43 1.50 20.15
N VAL A 151 -1.96 1.80 18.94
CA VAL A 151 -2.58 2.78 18.03
C VAL A 151 -4.02 2.36 17.71
N ALA A 152 -4.24 1.09 17.32
CA ALA A 152 -5.56 0.56 17.01
C ALA A 152 -6.55 0.61 18.19
N SER A 153 -6.03 0.50 19.42
CA SER A 153 -6.82 0.59 20.65
C SER A 153 -7.27 2.02 20.96
N ASN A 154 -6.59 3.02 20.40
CA ASN A 154 -6.85 4.45 20.64
C ASN A 154 -7.52 5.15 19.45
N PHE A 155 -7.31 4.65 18.23
CA PHE A 155 -7.74 5.27 16.99
C PHE A 155 -8.18 4.21 15.97
N PRO A 156 -9.26 4.43 15.20
CA PRO A 156 -9.54 3.62 14.01
C PRO A 156 -8.33 3.59 13.10
N THR A 157 -7.83 2.39 12.81
CA THR A 157 -6.57 2.17 12.12
C THR A 157 -6.74 1.21 10.96
N ALA A 158 -6.12 1.53 9.83
CA ALA A 158 -6.13 0.72 8.63
C ALA A 158 -4.71 0.52 8.10
N ILE A 159 -4.37 -0.71 7.71
CA ILE A 159 -3.18 -0.97 6.89
C ILE A 159 -3.60 -1.01 5.42
N VAL A 160 -2.97 -0.17 4.59
CA VAL A 160 -3.25 -0.05 3.15
C VAL A 160 -2.02 -0.49 2.38
N THR A 161 -2.07 -1.64 1.71
CA THR A 161 -0.87 -2.30 1.14
C THR A 161 -1.11 -2.84 -0.27
N GLY A 162 -0.04 -3.01 -1.04
CA GLY A 162 -0.06 -3.77 -2.29
C GLY A 162 -0.20 -5.28 -2.10
N ARG A 163 0.14 -5.80 -0.91
CA ARG A 163 0.03 -7.23 -0.57
C ARG A 163 -1.43 -7.68 -0.48
N SER A 164 -1.68 -8.98 -0.60
CA SER A 164 -2.98 -9.54 -0.22
C SER A 164 -3.25 -9.36 1.28
N ILE A 165 -4.53 -9.32 1.65
CA ILE A 165 -4.95 -9.24 3.06
C ILE A 165 -4.41 -10.45 3.82
N GLU A 166 -4.53 -11.65 3.24
CA GLU A 166 -4.10 -12.89 3.87
C GLU A 166 -2.61 -12.85 4.24
N LYS A 167 -1.77 -12.33 3.33
CA LYS A 167 -0.33 -12.21 3.54
C LYS A 167 0.02 -11.14 4.57
N VAL A 168 -0.48 -9.91 4.43
CA VAL A 168 -0.13 -8.84 5.38
C VAL A 168 -0.64 -9.15 6.79
N ARG A 169 -1.84 -9.74 6.92
CA ARG A 169 -2.41 -10.16 8.22
C ARG A 169 -1.53 -11.20 8.91
N SER A 170 -0.94 -12.13 8.15
CA SER A 170 -0.01 -13.14 8.70
C SER A 170 1.28 -12.54 9.28
N PHE A 171 1.73 -11.40 8.74
CA PHE A 171 2.92 -10.70 9.24
C PHE A 171 2.59 -9.78 10.43
N VAL A 172 1.51 -9.01 10.30
CA VAL A 172 1.12 -8.00 11.28
C VAL A 172 0.53 -8.64 12.53
N GLN A 173 -0.38 -9.61 12.38
CA GLN A 173 -1.02 -10.34 13.47
C GLN A 173 -1.78 -9.45 14.47
N VAL A 174 -2.48 -8.42 13.96
CA VAL A 174 -3.39 -7.54 14.72
C VAL A 174 -4.78 -7.64 14.10
N ASN A 175 -5.82 -7.92 14.89
CA ASN A 175 -7.17 -8.21 14.40
C ASN A 175 -8.12 -7.00 14.52
N GLU A 176 -7.72 -6.01 15.31
CA GLU A 176 -8.49 -4.82 15.69
C GLU A 176 -8.43 -3.70 14.63
N ILE A 177 -7.78 -3.96 13.49
CA ILE A 177 -7.56 -2.99 12.40
C ILE A 177 -8.29 -3.38 11.12
N TYR A 178 -8.49 -2.39 10.27
CA TYR A 178 -8.89 -2.60 8.88
C TYR A 178 -7.68 -3.02 8.05
N TYR A 179 -7.89 -3.92 7.10
CA TYR A 179 -6.90 -4.29 6.10
C TYR A 179 -7.43 -3.94 4.73
N ALA A 180 -6.67 -3.13 3.99
CA ALA A 180 -6.91 -2.77 2.60
C ALA A 180 -5.76 -3.32 1.74
N GLY A 181 -5.89 -4.57 1.31
CA GLY A 181 -4.93 -5.25 0.45
C GLY A 181 -5.11 -4.94 -1.03
N SER A 182 -4.19 -5.42 -1.85
CA SER A 182 -4.22 -5.26 -3.32
C SER A 182 -4.33 -3.79 -3.77
N HIS A 183 -3.60 -2.88 -3.12
CA HIS A 183 -3.73 -1.42 -3.30
C HIS A 183 -5.15 -0.90 -3.02
N GLY A 184 -5.82 -1.52 -2.04
CA GLY A 184 -7.16 -1.17 -1.59
C GLY A 184 -8.31 -1.79 -2.40
N MET A 185 -8.03 -2.71 -3.34
CA MET A 185 -9.08 -3.45 -4.07
C MET A 185 -9.66 -4.63 -3.28
N ASP A 186 -9.09 -4.94 -2.12
CA ASP A 186 -9.65 -5.87 -1.15
C ASP A 186 -9.64 -5.18 0.20
N ILE A 187 -10.80 -4.93 0.81
CA ILE A 187 -10.90 -4.28 2.11
C ILE A 187 -11.71 -5.16 3.06
N GLU A 188 -11.13 -5.45 4.23
CA GLU A 188 -11.78 -6.15 5.34
C GLU A 188 -11.64 -5.35 6.63
N GLY A 189 -12.74 -5.18 7.36
CA GLY A 189 -12.73 -4.59 8.70
C GLY A 189 -12.42 -5.60 9.81
N PRO A 190 -12.21 -5.11 11.04
CA PRO A 190 -12.00 -5.98 12.20
C PRO A 190 -13.23 -6.84 12.48
N THR A 191 -13.01 -8.10 12.87
CA THR A 191 -14.09 -8.99 13.32
C THR A 191 -14.26 -8.86 14.82
N ASN A 192 -15.34 -8.23 15.26
CA ASN A 192 -15.77 -8.31 16.66
C ASN A 192 -16.59 -9.59 16.84
N GLU A 193 -15.98 -10.63 17.41
CA GLU A 193 -16.74 -11.74 17.98
C GLU A 193 -17.39 -11.24 19.29
N ASN A 194 -18.61 -10.70 19.19
CA ASN A 194 -19.39 -10.48 20.40
C ASN A 194 -19.71 -11.84 21.03
N SER A 195 -19.60 -11.94 22.35
CA SER A 195 -19.82 -13.17 23.14
C SER A 195 -21.19 -13.83 22.93
N ASN A 196 -22.11 -13.17 22.22
CA ASN A 196 -23.46 -13.63 21.90
C ASN A 196 -23.60 -14.20 20.47
N GLY A 197 -22.51 -14.38 19.72
CA GLY A 197 -22.54 -14.93 18.35
C GLY A 197 -23.14 -14.00 17.28
N GLN A 198 -23.57 -12.79 17.65
CA GLN A 198 -23.96 -11.74 16.71
C GLN A 198 -22.72 -11.00 16.22
N SER A 199 -22.22 -11.40 15.04
CA SER A 199 -21.19 -10.63 14.32
C SER A 199 -21.76 -9.30 13.89
N ASN A 200 -21.12 -8.19 14.27
CA ASN A 200 -21.36 -6.91 13.59
C ASN A 200 -21.09 -7.11 12.08
N GLU A 201 -21.87 -6.43 11.24
CA GLU A 201 -21.77 -6.54 9.78
C GLU A 201 -20.32 -6.31 9.35
N ARG A 202 -19.69 -7.35 8.79
CA ARG A 202 -18.27 -7.31 8.40
C ARG A 202 -18.11 -6.33 7.25
N VAL A 203 -17.31 -5.28 7.44
CA VAL A 203 -16.87 -4.44 6.32
C VAL A 203 -16.09 -5.33 5.37
N LEU A 204 -16.66 -5.58 4.19
CA LEU A 204 -16.03 -6.29 3.08
C LEU A 204 -16.30 -5.49 1.81
N PHE A 205 -15.24 -5.08 1.12
CA PHE A 205 -15.37 -4.32 -0.12
C PHE A 205 -14.33 -4.75 -1.16
N GLN A 206 -14.83 -5.13 -2.34
CA GLN A 206 -14.04 -5.71 -3.43
C GLN A 206 -14.49 -5.13 -4.79
N PRO A 207 -14.07 -3.91 -5.16
CA PRO A 207 -14.51 -3.23 -6.38
C PRO A 207 -14.07 -3.96 -7.66
N ALA A 208 -13.08 -4.85 -7.57
CA ALA A 208 -12.53 -5.62 -8.67
C ALA A 208 -12.98 -7.11 -8.69
N ARG A 209 -14.01 -7.49 -7.92
CA ARG A 209 -14.42 -8.91 -7.74
C ARG A 209 -14.63 -9.66 -9.04
N GLU A 210 -15.20 -9.00 -10.06
CA GLU A 210 -15.46 -9.60 -11.37
C GLU A 210 -14.18 -10.03 -12.13
N PHE A 211 -13.01 -9.52 -11.76
CA PHE A 211 -11.73 -9.83 -12.40
C PHE A 211 -11.05 -11.09 -11.85
N LEU A 212 -11.50 -11.63 -10.70
CA LEU A 212 -10.84 -12.78 -10.05
C LEU A 212 -10.63 -13.98 -11.01
N PRO A 213 -11.62 -14.44 -11.80
CA PRO A 213 -11.39 -15.55 -12.72
C PRO A 213 -10.32 -15.25 -13.79
N MET A 214 -10.21 -13.99 -14.21
CA MET A 214 -9.18 -13.56 -15.15
C MET A 214 -7.79 -13.56 -14.49
N ILE A 215 -7.69 -13.04 -13.27
CA ILE A 215 -6.44 -13.00 -12.50
C ILE A 215 -5.91 -14.41 -12.24
N GLU A 216 -6.78 -15.33 -11.80
CA GLU A 216 -6.44 -16.74 -11.59
C GLU A 216 -5.97 -17.41 -12.88
N LYS A 217 -6.54 -17.07 -14.04
CA LYS A 217 -6.03 -17.56 -15.32
C LYS A 217 -4.64 -17.00 -15.64
N VAL A 218 -4.43 -15.71 -15.40
CA VAL A 218 -3.19 -15.00 -15.77
C VAL A 218 -2.02 -15.40 -14.88
N VAL A 219 -2.22 -15.62 -13.58
CA VAL A 219 -1.15 -16.08 -12.67
C VAL A 219 -0.58 -17.42 -13.13
N ASN A 220 -1.43 -18.40 -13.45
CA ASN A 220 -1.01 -19.71 -13.96
C ASN A 220 -0.18 -19.59 -15.25
N ILE A 221 -0.57 -18.70 -16.16
CA ILE A 221 0.17 -18.47 -17.42
C ILE A 221 1.52 -17.79 -17.14
N LEU A 222 1.55 -16.82 -16.24
CA LEU A 222 2.79 -16.13 -15.88
C LEU A 222 3.78 -17.09 -15.24
N GLU A 223 3.36 -17.86 -14.22
CA GLU A 223 4.20 -18.85 -13.55
C GLU A 223 4.82 -19.84 -14.56
N GLU A 224 4.00 -20.40 -15.45
CA GLU A 224 4.46 -21.33 -16.48
C GLU A 224 5.44 -20.71 -17.49
N LYS A 225 5.27 -19.42 -17.83
CA LYS A 225 6.14 -18.74 -18.79
C LYS A 225 7.41 -18.18 -18.15
N THR A 226 7.37 -17.79 -16.87
CA THR A 226 8.53 -17.21 -16.17
C THR A 226 9.41 -18.25 -15.48
N LYS A 227 8.96 -19.49 -15.29
CA LYS A 227 9.74 -20.56 -14.62
C LYS A 227 11.14 -20.82 -15.19
N TRP A 228 11.36 -20.47 -16.46
CA TRP A 228 12.65 -20.64 -17.15
C TRP A 228 13.59 -19.43 -17.02
N ILE A 229 13.19 -18.38 -16.28
CA ILE A 229 13.99 -17.17 -16.04
C ILE A 229 14.48 -17.23 -14.58
N PRO A 230 15.72 -17.66 -14.33
CA PRO A 230 16.27 -17.75 -12.98
C PRO A 230 16.12 -16.42 -12.21
N GLY A 231 15.57 -16.52 -11.00
CA GLY A 231 15.33 -15.40 -10.11
C GLY A 231 14.00 -14.67 -10.30
N ALA A 232 13.22 -14.98 -11.35
CA ALA A 232 11.88 -14.43 -11.51
C ALA A 232 10.88 -15.16 -10.60
N MET A 233 10.00 -14.41 -9.94
CA MET A 233 8.97 -14.95 -9.06
C MET A 233 7.64 -14.24 -9.32
N VAL A 234 6.57 -15.01 -9.45
CA VAL A 234 5.20 -14.48 -9.58
C VAL A 234 4.53 -14.62 -8.22
N GLU A 235 3.90 -13.55 -7.75
CA GLU A 235 3.15 -13.51 -6.51
C GLU A 235 1.70 -13.10 -6.80
N ASN A 236 0.76 -13.91 -6.31
CA ASN A 236 -0.67 -13.61 -6.39
C ASN A 236 -1.11 -12.81 -5.15
N ASN A 237 -1.37 -11.52 -5.34
CA ASN A 237 -1.93 -10.62 -4.34
C ASN A 237 -3.44 -10.41 -4.57
N LYS A 238 -4.19 -11.43 -5.02
CA LYS A 238 -5.66 -11.46 -5.20
C LYS A 238 -6.20 -10.54 -6.30
N PHE A 239 -6.07 -9.22 -6.17
CA PHE A 239 -6.40 -8.25 -7.23
C PHE A 239 -5.17 -7.60 -7.89
N CYS A 240 -3.97 -8.07 -7.53
CA CYS A 240 -2.71 -7.64 -8.12
C CYS A 240 -1.81 -8.87 -8.32
N LEU A 241 -1.13 -8.98 -9.46
CA LEU A 241 -0.06 -9.96 -9.66
C LEU A 241 1.28 -9.24 -9.71
N SER A 242 2.24 -9.72 -8.93
CA SER A 242 3.57 -9.12 -8.85
C SER A 242 4.60 -10.06 -9.45
N VAL A 243 5.25 -9.65 -10.54
CA VAL A 243 6.37 -10.36 -11.15
C VAL A 243 7.67 -9.71 -10.67
N HIS A 244 8.27 -10.32 -9.65
CA HIS A 244 9.51 -9.87 -9.04
C HIS A 244 10.70 -10.20 -9.93
N PHE A 245 11.55 -9.20 -10.16
CA PHE A 245 12.76 -9.35 -10.97
C PHE A 245 14.02 -8.96 -10.23
N ARG A 246 13.94 -8.85 -8.90
CA ARG A 246 15.06 -8.44 -8.04
C ARG A 246 16.24 -9.40 -8.09
N ARG A 247 15.97 -10.70 -8.17
CA ARG A 247 16.97 -11.77 -8.26
C ARG A 247 17.28 -12.17 -9.71
N VAL A 248 16.69 -11.48 -10.69
CA VAL A 248 16.91 -11.73 -12.11
C VAL A 248 18.12 -10.92 -12.57
N ASP A 249 19.08 -11.60 -13.21
CA ASP A 249 20.20 -10.95 -13.88
C ASP A 249 19.70 -9.85 -14.83
N GLU A 250 20.30 -8.66 -14.76
CA GLU A 250 19.86 -7.48 -15.54
C GLU A 250 19.80 -7.77 -17.05
N LYS A 251 20.69 -8.62 -17.57
CA LYS A 251 20.69 -9.03 -18.99
C LYS A 251 19.40 -9.71 -19.40
N ARG A 252 18.70 -10.36 -18.47
CA ARG A 252 17.46 -11.11 -18.69
C ARG A 252 16.20 -10.28 -18.45
N TRP A 253 16.31 -9.06 -17.96
CA TRP A 253 15.15 -8.17 -17.77
C TRP A 253 14.34 -7.96 -19.06
N PRO A 254 14.96 -7.75 -20.24
CA PRO A 254 14.18 -7.60 -21.48
C PRO A 254 13.40 -8.86 -21.85
N ALA A 255 13.97 -10.04 -21.62
CA ALA A 255 13.28 -11.32 -21.87
C ALA A 255 12.08 -11.48 -20.94
N LEU A 256 12.23 -11.15 -19.65
CA LEU A 256 11.13 -11.16 -18.69
C LEU A 256 10.02 -10.15 -19.06
N ALA A 257 10.41 -8.91 -19.39
CA ALA A 257 9.48 -7.87 -19.79
C ALA A 257 8.67 -8.26 -21.04
N GLU A 258 9.32 -8.89 -22.03
CA GLU A 258 8.67 -9.41 -23.24
C GLU A 258 7.72 -10.56 -22.91
N VAL A 259 8.10 -11.49 -22.03
CA VAL A 259 7.21 -12.57 -21.56
C VAL A 259 5.95 -12.00 -20.92
N VAL A 260 6.10 -11.09 -19.94
CA VAL A 260 4.98 -10.48 -19.23
C VAL A 260 4.07 -9.72 -20.20
N LYS A 261 4.64 -8.88 -21.07
CA LYS A 261 3.87 -8.17 -22.10
C LYS A 261 3.14 -9.11 -23.05
N SER A 262 3.77 -10.21 -23.45
CA SER A 262 3.15 -11.20 -24.35
C SER A 262 1.92 -11.85 -23.75
N VAL A 263 1.87 -12.02 -22.42
CA VAL A 263 0.68 -12.53 -21.73
C VAL A 263 -0.42 -11.49 -21.80
N LEU A 264 -0.13 -10.23 -21.48
CA LEU A 264 -1.13 -9.18 -21.35
C LEU A 264 -1.80 -8.75 -22.66
N ILE A 265 -1.25 -9.13 -23.82
CA ILE A 265 -1.91 -8.90 -25.13
C ILE A 265 -3.33 -9.47 -25.16
N ASP A 266 -3.52 -10.65 -24.56
CA ASP A 266 -4.81 -11.34 -24.54
C ASP A 266 -5.74 -10.86 -23.39
N TYR A 267 -5.28 -9.91 -22.57
CA TYR A 267 -5.98 -9.43 -21.37
C TYR A 267 -5.99 -7.89 -21.30
N PRO A 268 -6.66 -7.20 -22.25
CA PRO A 268 -6.68 -5.73 -22.33
C PRO A 268 -7.34 -5.05 -21.12
N LYS A 269 -8.06 -5.83 -20.30
CA LYS A 269 -8.65 -5.42 -19.04
C LYS A 269 -7.64 -5.33 -17.89
N LEU A 270 -6.40 -5.76 -18.09
CA LEU A 270 -5.31 -5.66 -17.13
C LEU A 270 -4.28 -4.63 -17.58
N LYS A 271 -3.77 -3.85 -16.63
CA LYS A 271 -2.71 -2.86 -16.85
C LYS A 271 -1.41 -3.32 -16.19
N LEU A 272 -0.29 -2.99 -16.82
CA LEU A 272 1.05 -3.23 -16.30
C LEU A 272 1.62 -1.94 -15.71
N THR A 273 1.95 -1.95 -14.43
CA THR A 273 2.72 -0.91 -13.74
C THR A 273 4.06 -1.44 -13.28
N GLN A 274 4.95 -0.55 -12.88
CA GLN A 274 6.30 -0.89 -12.45
C GLN A 274 6.53 -0.29 -11.06
N GLY A 275 7.12 -1.10 -10.19
CA GLY A 275 7.58 -0.70 -8.87
C GLY A 275 9.06 -1.03 -8.68
N ARG A 276 9.52 -1.03 -7.42
CA ARG A 276 10.92 -1.28 -7.07
C ARG A 276 11.34 -2.72 -7.30
N LYS A 277 11.87 -3.01 -8.50
CA LYS A 277 12.27 -4.35 -8.97
C LYS A 277 11.11 -5.34 -9.06
N VAL A 278 9.91 -4.83 -9.39
CA VAL A 278 8.68 -5.61 -9.57
C VAL A 278 7.86 -5.04 -10.72
N LEU A 279 7.26 -5.94 -11.51
CA LEU A 279 6.23 -5.59 -12.49
C LEU A 279 4.87 -5.96 -11.90
N GLU A 280 3.94 -5.04 -11.85
CA GLU A 280 2.64 -5.26 -11.22
C GLU A 280 1.54 -5.25 -12.27
N ILE A 281 0.66 -6.23 -12.19
CA ILE A 281 -0.45 -6.43 -13.12
C ILE A 281 -1.74 -6.28 -12.33
N ARG A 282 -2.57 -5.29 -12.70
CA ARG A 282 -3.78 -4.94 -11.95
C ARG A 282 -4.97 -4.79 -12.90
N PRO A 283 -6.21 -5.01 -12.43
CA PRO A 283 -7.41 -4.61 -13.15
C PRO A 283 -7.38 -3.14 -13.59
N THR A 284 -7.87 -2.88 -14.79
CA THR A 284 -8.02 -1.52 -15.33
C THR A 284 -9.30 -0.89 -14.78
N ILE A 285 -9.30 -0.62 -13.48
CA ILE A 285 -10.36 0.11 -12.79
C ILE A 285 -9.81 1.42 -12.22
N LYS A 286 -10.70 2.39 -11.99
CA LYS A 286 -10.39 3.66 -11.34
C LYS A 286 -10.39 3.46 -9.81
N TRP A 287 -9.39 2.74 -9.32
CA TRP A 287 -9.19 2.47 -7.91
C TRP A 287 -7.71 2.50 -7.55
N ASP A 288 -7.40 3.10 -6.40
CA ASP A 288 -6.06 3.33 -5.86
C ASP A 288 -6.12 3.46 -4.32
N LYS A 289 -4.96 3.67 -3.68
CA LYS A 289 -4.87 3.82 -2.21
C LYS A 289 -5.66 5.04 -1.70
N GLY A 290 -5.81 6.09 -2.51
CA GLY A 290 -6.63 7.26 -2.18
C GLY A 290 -8.13 6.95 -2.17
N GLN A 291 -8.62 6.14 -3.12
CA GLN A 291 -10.00 5.64 -3.10
C GLN A 291 -10.27 4.74 -1.89
N ALA A 292 -9.29 3.91 -1.51
CA ALA A 292 -9.38 3.08 -0.30
C ALA A 292 -9.49 3.92 0.98
N LEU A 293 -8.70 5.00 1.09
CA LEU A 293 -8.79 5.97 2.18
C LEU A 293 -10.19 6.59 2.25
N ASN A 294 -10.72 7.10 1.13
CA ASN A 294 -12.06 7.68 1.08
C ASN A 294 -13.16 6.68 1.47
N PHE A 295 -13.06 5.44 0.97
CA PHE A 295 -14.00 4.37 1.32
C PHE A 295 -13.99 4.06 2.82
N LEU A 296 -12.80 3.98 3.43
CA LEU A 296 -12.65 3.70 4.85
C LEU A 296 -13.16 4.86 5.71
N LEU A 297 -12.85 6.11 5.36
CA LEU A 297 -13.43 7.27 6.04
C LEU A 297 -14.96 7.27 5.97
N LYS A 298 -15.52 6.98 4.80
CA LYS A 298 -16.97 6.84 4.62
C LYS A 298 -17.55 5.72 5.49
N SER A 299 -16.92 4.56 5.49
CA SER A 299 -17.35 3.39 6.27
C SER A 299 -17.32 3.66 7.77
N LEU A 300 -16.39 4.50 8.22
CA LEU A 300 -16.28 4.96 9.61
C LEU A 300 -17.21 6.14 9.95
N GLY A 301 -18.00 6.64 9.00
CA GLY A 301 -18.94 7.76 9.21
C GLY A 301 -18.34 9.16 9.05
N TYR A 302 -17.13 9.28 8.49
CA TYR A 302 -16.37 10.52 8.38
C TYR A 302 -16.29 11.12 6.96
N GLU A 303 -17.11 10.65 6.00
CA GLU A 303 -17.07 11.07 4.58
C GLU A 303 -17.01 12.60 4.42
N ASN A 304 -17.85 13.34 5.16
CA ASN A 304 -17.95 14.79 5.12
C ASN A 304 -17.85 15.43 6.53
N SER A 305 -17.15 14.78 7.45
CA SER A 305 -16.96 15.32 8.81
C SER A 305 -15.76 16.26 8.86
N ASP A 306 -15.91 17.38 9.58
CA ASP A 306 -14.81 18.30 9.94
C ASP A 306 -14.12 17.91 11.27
N ASP A 307 -14.72 16.96 12.00
CA ASP A 307 -14.29 16.43 13.29
C ASP A 307 -13.36 15.22 13.15
N VAL A 308 -12.72 15.06 11.97
CA VAL A 308 -11.77 13.98 11.69
C VAL A 308 -10.44 14.53 11.22
N VAL A 309 -9.35 13.88 11.64
CA VAL A 309 -8.00 14.12 11.14
C VAL A 309 -7.43 12.80 10.65
N PRO A 310 -7.58 12.49 9.36
CA PRO A 310 -6.94 11.33 8.77
C PRO A 310 -5.43 11.54 8.66
N VAL A 311 -4.66 10.56 9.10
CA VAL A 311 -3.20 10.58 9.05
C VAL A 311 -2.75 9.37 8.24
N TYR A 312 -2.05 9.62 7.13
CA TYR A 312 -1.53 8.56 6.28
C TYR A 312 0.00 8.54 6.34
N ILE A 313 0.61 7.37 6.58
CA ILE A 313 2.06 7.19 6.55
C ILE A 313 2.41 6.19 5.45
N GLY A 314 3.31 6.56 4.53
CA GLY A 314 3.69 5.72 3.39
C GLY A 314 5.05 6.06 2.78
N ASP A 315 5.69 5.12 2.06
CA ASP A 315 7.06 5.26 1.56
C ASP A 315 7.16 5.42 0.03
N ASP A 316 6.14 4.99 -0.72
CA ASP A 316 6.26 4.79 -2.16
C ASP A 316 5.30 5.64 -3.01
N ARG A 317 5.41 5.45 -4.33
CA ARG A 317 4.64 6.21 -5.32
C ARG A 317 3.14 5.92 -5.22
N THR A 318 2.73 4.76 -4.73
CA THR A 318 1.31 4.41 -4.61
C THR A 318 0.66 5.11 -3.42
N ASP A 319 1.45 5.51 -2.41
CA ASP A 319 0.96 6.29 -1.28
C ASP A 319 0.65 7.75 -1.65
N GLU A 320 1.25 8.27 -2.74
CA GLU A 320 0.94 9.59 -3.28
C GLU A 320 -0.53 9.75 -3.65
N ASP A 321 -1.21 8.66 -4.05
CA ASP A 321 -2.65 8.69 -4.32
C ASP A 321 -3.44 9.07 -3.06
N ALA A 322 -3.02 8.57 -1.89
CA ALA A 322 -3.63 8.89 -0.60
C ALA A 322 -3.22 10.29 -0.10
N PHE A 323 -1.95 10.66 -0.22
CA PHE A 323 -1.48 12.00 0.16
C PHE A 323 -2.18 13.10 -0.64
N LYS A 324 -2.37 12.87 -1.95
CA LYS A 324 -3.11 13.78 -2.82
C LYS A 324 -4.55 13.98 -2.35
N VAL A 325 -5.25 12.89 -1.99
CA VAL A 325 -6.62 12.98 -1.45
C VAL A 325 -6.66 13.81 -0.16
N LEU A 326 -5.72 13.61 0.77
CA LEU A 326 -5.63 14.40 2.00
C LEU A 326 -5.40 15.88 1.73
N ARG A 327 -4.47 16.18 0.81
CA ARG A 327 -4.15 17.55 0.41
C ARG A 327 -5.33 18.25 -0.27
N GLU A 328 -6.04 17.56 -1.18
CA GLU A 328 -7.23 18.09 -1.87
C GLU A 328 -8.41 18.28 -0.91
N ARG A 329 -8.57 17.41 0.08
CA ARG A 329 -9.57 17.56 1.14
C ARG A 329 -9.28 18.74 2.06
N GLY A 330 -8.02 19.15 2.21
CA GLY A 330 -7.60 20.19 3.15
C GLY A 330 -7.74 19.78 4.62
N GLN A 331 -7.86 18.48 4.88
CA GLN A 331 -8.04 17.89 6.22
C GLN A 331 -7.16 16.65 6.35
N GLY A 332 -6.49 16.53 7.49
CA GLY A 332 -5.50 15.48 7.70
C GLY A 332 -4.15 15.80 7.08
N PHE A 333 -3.23 14.85 7.15
CA PHE A 333 -1.88 15.02 6.60
C PHE A 333 -1.26 13.68 6.19
N GLY A 334 -0.51 13.75 5.09
CA GLY A 334 0.38 12.67 4.66
C GLY A 334 1.75 12.79 5.32
N ILE A 335 2.36 11.67 5.64
CA ILE A 335 3.73 11.55 6.15
C ILE A 335 4.51 10.61 5.22
N LEU A 336 5.46 11.16 4.46
CA LEU A 336 6.32 10.39 3.58
C LEU A 336 7.47 9.74 4.37
N VAL A 337 7.69 8.44 4.19
CA VAL A 337 8.84 7.71 4.73
C VAL A 337 9.97 7.69 3.69
N SER A 338 11.00 8.51 3.91
CA SER A 338 12.19 8.48 3.06
C SER A 338 13.45 9.11 3.66
N LYS A 339 14.60 8.48 3.37
CA LYS A 339 15.94 9.03 3.65
C LYS A 339 16.42 10.02 2.59
N VAL A 340 15.83 9.97 1.41
CA VAL A 340 16.24 10.72 0.23
C VAL A 340 15.09 11.62 -0.19
N PRO A 341 15.35 12.88 -0.57
CA PRO A 341 14.35 13.76 -1.15
C PRO A 341 13.54 13.10 -2.28
N LYS A 342 12.23 13.33 -2.26
CA LYS A 342 11.28 12.92 -3.31
C LYS A 342 10.21 13.99 -3.49
N ASP A 343 9.72 14.15 -4.71
CA ASP A 343 8.49 14.90 -4.94
C ASP A 343 7.32 14.17 -4.27
N THR A 344 6.53 14.89 -3.48
CA THR A 344 5.45 14.30 -2.69
C THR A 344 4.33 15.32 -2.40
N ASN A 345 3.12 14.81 -2.21
CA ASN A 345 1.98 15.55 -1.65
C ASN A 345 1.88 15.45 -0.13
N ALA A 346 2.76 14.70 0.53
CA ALA A 346 2.82 14.63 1.99
C ALA A 346 3.14 16.00 2.60
N SER A 347 2.65 16.24 3.82
CA SER A 347 2.91 17.47 4.58
C SER A 347 4.19 17.36 5.43
N TYR A 348 4.50 16.14 5.88
CA TYR A 348 5.63 15.86 6.75
C TYR A 348 6.45 14.67 6.25
N SER A 349 7.61 14.45 6.84
CA SER A 349 8.46 13.30 6.54
C SER A 349 8.91 12.53 7.78
N LEU A 350 9.22 11.25 7.59
CA LEU A 350 9.97 10.40 8.51
C LEU A 350 11.05 9.70 7.70
N GLN A 351 12.16 9.31 8.33
CA GLN A 351 13.31 8.81 7.58
C GLN A 351 13.21 7.32 7.22
N ASP A 352 12.67 6.50 8.13
CA ASP A 352 12.60 5.04 8.00
C ASP A 352 11.61 4.42 9.02
N PRO A 353 11.35 3.11 8.97
CA PRO A 353 10.42 2.45 9.88
C PRO A 353 10.70 2.65 11.38
N SER A 354 11.95 2.92 11.77
CA SER A 354 12.26 3.19 13.18
C SER A 354 11.68 4.52 13.65
N GLN A 355 11.65 5.52 12.78
CA GLN A 355 11.02 6.80 13.08
C GLN A 355 9.49 6.72 12.99
N VAL A 356 8.95 5.86 12.13
CA VAL A 356 7.52 5.52 12.13
C VAL A 356 7.11 4.96 13.48
N ASN A 357 7.87 3.99 14.01
CA ASN A 357 7.62 3.42 15.33
C ASN A 357 7.57 4.52 16.42
N LYS A 358 8.63 5.34 16.52
CA LYS A 358 8.70 6.44 17.50
C LYS A 358 7.55 7.44 17.37
N PHE A 359 7.13 7.75 16.15
CA PHE A 359 6.01 8.67 15.93
C PHE A 359 4.70 8.08 16.46
N LEU A 360 4.43 6.81 16.17
CA LEU A 360 3.26 6.09 16.65
C LEU A 360 3.25 5.93 18.18
N GLU A 361 4.40 5.60 18.79
CA GLU A 361 4.57 5.56 20.25
C GLU A 361 4.20 6.91 20.90
N ARG A 362 4.74 8.01 20.37
CA ARG A 362 4.46 9.35 20.89
C ARG A 362 2.99 9.73 20.72
N LEU A 363 2.35 9.29 19.62
CA LEU A 363 0.91 9.51 19.38
C LEU A 363 0.05 8.79 20.42
N VAL A 364 0.38 7.53 20.73
CA VAL A 364 -0.29 6.75 21.79
C VAL A 364 -0.08 7.40 23.16
N GLU A 365 1.15 7.80 23.47
CA GLU A 365 1.48 8.48 24.74
C GLU A 365 0.68 9.77 24.90
N TRP A 366 0.61 10.59 23.85
CA TRP A 366 -0.20 11.81 23.82
C TRP A 366 -1.67 11.51 24.10
N LYS A 367 -2.26 10.51 23.40
CA LYS A 367 -3.68 10.17 23.60
C LYS A 367 -3.96 9.72 25.03
N ARG A 368 -3.10 8.86 25.59
CA ARG A 368 -3.20 8.40 26.98
C ARG A 368 -3.16 9.55 27.98
N LYS A 369 -2.32 10.57 27.75
CA LYS A 369 -2.28 11.79 28.59
C LYS A 369 -3.56 12.61 28.47
N THR A 370 -4.06 12.83 27.25
CA THR A 370 -5.29 13.62 27.05
C THR A 370 -6.54 12.98 27.66
N VAL A 371 -6.64 11.65 27.66
CA VAL A 371 -7.76 10.92 28.30
C VAL A 371 -7.65 10.91 29.83
N GLY A 372 -6.44 11.04 30.39
CA GLY A 372 -6.24 11.15 31.84
C GLY A 372 -6.50 12.55 32.40
N GLU A 373 -6.60 13.56 31.54
CA GLU A 373 -6.89 14.97 31.90
C GLU A 373 -8.37 15.35 31.72
N GLU A 374 -9.15 14.54 31.00
CA GLU A 374 -10.62 14.63 30.85
C GLU A 374 -11.35 13.79 31.92
#